data_AF-A0A2N4UES0-F1
#
_entry.id   AF-A0A2N4UES0-F1
#
_cell.length_a   1.000
_cell.length_b   1.000
_cell.length_c   1.000
_cell.angle_alpha   90.00
_cell.angle_beta   90.00
_cell.angle_gamma   90.00
#
_symmetry.space_group_name_H-M   'P 1'
#
loop_
_entity.id
_entity.type
_entity.pdbx_description
1 polymer ?
#
loop_
_entity_poly.entity_id
_entity_poly.type
_entity_poly.pdbx_seq_one_letter_code
_entity_poly.pdbx_strand_id
1 'polypeptide(L)'
;MKKVWFERLEEGLIAFLLAAMTLVTFSQVIARYVFNYSFVWALELTTFLFGGLIFLGISYGVRVGAHIGVDALVKILPPKLAHRVGLAATLLCILYSGIVFVGGWIYVSKMYDIGILAQDIPIPQWIPRLVMPVGFGLLLLRFGQVMYNMLRGKDAALLGDEVEDALKYRSDEDLPTEQK
;
A
#
# COMPACT_ATOMS: atom_id res chain seq x y z
N MET A 1 20.96 9.46 -2.48
CA MET A 1 21.41 8.18 -1.88
C MET A 1 20.49 7.68 -0.77
N LYS A 2 20.15 8.45 0.28
CA LYS A 2 19.27 7.96 1.38
C LYS A 2 17.82 7.59 0.97
N LYS A 3 17.23 8.26 -0.04
CA LYS A 3 15.86 7.98 -0.52
C LYS A 3 15.73 6.59 -1.18
N VAL A 4 16.70 6.23 -2.03
CA VAL A 4 16.72 4.97 -2.79
C VAL A 4 16.79 3.73 -1.90
N TRP A 5 17.43 3.83 -0.72
CA TRP A 5 17.55 2.71 0.20
C TRP A 5 16.23 2.40 0.92
N PHE A 6 15.48 3.44 1.33
CA PHE A 6 14.14 3.28 1.91
C PHE A 6 13.15 2.74 0.87
N GLU A 7 13.27 3.15 -0.38
CA GLU A 7 12.39 2.72 -1.47
C GLU A 7 12.49 1.22 -1.75
N ARG A 8 13.73 0.70 -1.82
CA ARG A 8 14.00 -0.74 -1.98
C ARG A 8 13.57 -1.56 -0.78
N LEU A 9 13.53 -0.95 0.41
CA LEU A 9 13.12 -1.61 1.63
C LEU A 9 11.59 -1.82 1.65
N GLU A 10 10.81 -0.82 1.26
CA GLU A 10 9.34 -0.95 1.14
C GLU A 10 8.95 -2.02 0.12
N GLU A 11 9.56 -2.00 -1.06
CA GLU A 11 9.33 -3.00 -2.12
C GLU A 11 9.73 -4.40 -1.66
N GLY A 12 10.93 -4.53 -1.08
CA GLY A 12 11.42 -5.78 -0.54
C GLY A 12 10.51 -6.31 0.58
N LEU A 13 9.98 -5.44 1.42
CA LEU A 13 9.07 -5.82 2.50
C LEU A 13 7.71 -6.27 1.97
N ILE A 14 7.14 -5.58 0.99
CA ILE A 14 5.89 -5.99 0.32
C ILE A 14 6.07 -7.35 -0.37
N ALA A 15 7.15 -7.51 -1.14
CA ALA A 15 7.48 -8.77 -1.80
C ALA A 15 7.69 -9.91 -0.79
N PHE A 16 8.38 -9.63 0.31
CA PHE A 16 8.58 -10.58 1.41
C PHE A 16 7.26 -10.99 2.06
N LEU A 17 6.37 -10.04 2.38
CA LEU A 17 5.07 -10.33 2.98
C LEU A 17 4.21 -11.20 2.06
N LEU A 18 4.18 -10.88 0.77
CA LEU A 18 3.45 -11.65 -0.24
C LEU A 18 4.02 -13.07 -0.37
N ALA A 19 5.34 -13.21 -0.44
CA ALA A 19 6.01 -14.50 -0.52
C ALA A 19 5.76 -15.33 0.75
N ALA A 20 5.86 -14.73 1.94
CA ALA A 20 5.60 -15.39 3.22
C ALA A 20 4.15 -15.90 3.30
N MET A 21 3.16 -15.08 2.93
CA MET A 21 1.76 -15.51 2.87
C MET A 21 1.55 -16.68 1.92
N THR A 22 2.16 -16.60 0.73
CA THR A 22 2.08 -17.65 -0.28
C THR A 22 2.67 -18.95 0.24
N LEU A 23 3.84 -18.90 0.87
CA LEU A 23 4.50 -20.07 1.45
C LEU A 23 3.69 -20.69 2.60
N VAL A 24 3.14 -19.86 3.50
CA VAL A 24 2.31 -20.35 4.63
C VAL A 24 1.05 -21.04 4.12
N THR A 25 0.32 -20.40 3.21
CA THR A 25 -0.94 -20.95 2.66
C THR A 25 -0.68 -22.18 1.80
N PHE A 26 0.39 -22.18 1.00
CA PHE A 26 0.80 -23.34 0.21
C PHE A 26 1.21 -24.53 1.10
N SER A 27 2.01 -24.27 2.15
CA SER A 27 2.40 -25.29 3.12
C SER A 27 1.18 -25.88 3.85
N GLN A 28 0.20 -25.04 4.17
CA GLN A 28 -1.06 -25.47 4.78
C GLN A 28 -1.86 -26.39 3.84
N VAL A 29 -1.90 -26.10 2.54
CA VAL A 29 -2.55 -26.97 1.55
C VAL A 29 -1.85 -28.32 1.49
N ILE A 30 -0.51 -28.35 1.41
CA ILE A 30 0.25 -29.61 1.39
C ILE A 30 0.00 -30.41 2.67
N ALA A 31 0.11 -29.78 3.84
CA ALA A 31 -0.15 -30.43 5.13
C ALA A 31 -1.53 -31.09 5.16
N ARG A 32 -2.54 -30.39 4.64
CA ARG A 32 -3.92 -30.87 4.66
C ARG A 32 -4.15 -32.06 3.74
N TYR A 33 -3.66 -32.02 2.50
CA TYR A 33 -3.98 -33.03 1.51
C TYR A 33 -3.01 -34.22 1.50
N VAL A 34 -1.74 -34.01 1.90
CA VAL A 34 -0.71 -35.06 1.91
C VAL A 34 -0.60 -35.72 3.28
N PHE A 35 -0.63 -34.92 4.35
CA PHE A 35 -0.38 -35.40 5.72
C PHE A 35 -1.65 -35.50 6.57
N ASN A 36 -2.82 -35.14 6.01
CA ASN A 36 -4.10 -35.09 6.72
C ASN A 36 -4.02 -34.28 8.04
N TYR A 37 -3.19 -33.23 8.04
CA TYR A 37 -2.93 -32.36 9.18
C TYR A 37 -3.20 -30.90 8.79
N SER A 38 -3.66 -30.07 9.72
CA SER A 38 -3.94 -28.65 9.44
C SER A 38 -3.35 -27.75 10.51
N PHE A 39 -2.58 -26.75 10.07
CA PHE A 39 -2.08 -25.70 10.94
C PHE A 39 -3.22 -24.76 11.34
N VAL A 40 -3.61 -24.78 12.61
CA VAL A 40 -4.68 -23.92 13.15
C VAL A 40 -4.29 -22.44 13.06
N TRP A 41 -3.02 -22.13 13.35
CA TRP A 41 -2.48 -20.76 13.34
C TRP A 41 -2.26 -20.15 11.95
N ALA A 42 -2.27 -20.95 10.87
CA ALA A 42 -1.87 -20.48 9.54
C ALA A 42 -2.83 -19.41 8.98
N LEU A 43 -4.13 -19.55 9.26
CA LEU A 43 -5.13 -18.56 8.86
C LEU A 43 -4.93 -17.22 9.57
N GLU A 44 -4.71 -17.26 10.89
CA GLU A 44 -4.48 -16.06 11.69
C GLU A 44 -3.19 -15.35 11.26
N LEU A 45 -2.09 -16.09 11.07
CA LEU A 45 -0.83 -15.52 10.59
C LEU A 45 -1.00 -14.87 9.20
N THR A 46 -1.66 -15.57 8.27
CA THR A 46 -1.88 -15.05 6.91
C THR A 46 -2.70 -13.76 6.95
N THR A 47 -3.68 -13.66 7.86
CA THR A 47 -4.49 -12.46 8.07
C THR A 47 -3.63 -11.29 8.56
N PHE A 48 -2.69 -11.52 9.49
CA PHE A 48 -1.78 -10.48 9.96
C PHE A 48 -0.81 -10.00 8.88
N LEU A 49 -0.24 -10.94 8.12
CA LEU A 49 0.62 -10.61 6.98
C LEU A 49 -0.15 -9.85 5.90
N PHE A 50 -1.41 -10.21 5.63
CA PHE A 50 -2.27 -9.52 4.68
C PHE A 50 -2.57 -8.08 5.10
N GLY A 51 -2.85 -7.86 6.39
CA GLY A 51 -2.95 -6.52 6.95
C GLY A 51 -1.67 -5.72 6.71
N GLY A 52 -0.50 -6.33 7.00
CA GLY A 52 0.83 -5.85 6.64
C GLY A 52 0.92 -5.34 5.20
N LEU A 53 0.56 -6.23 4.28
CA LEU A 53 0.63 -6.01 2.84
C LEU A 53 -0.27 -4.86 2.38
N ILE A 54 -1.52 -4.80 2.86
CA ILE A 54 -2.47 -3.75 2.50
C ILE A 54 -1.95 -2.38 2.92
N PHE A 55 -1.57 -2.24 4.20
CA PHE A 55 -1.24 -0.93 4.75
C PHE A 55 0.09 -0.38 4.22
N LEU A 56 1.08 -1.25 4.02
CA LEU A 56 2.33 -0.87 3.34
C LEU A 56 2.10 -0.63 1.85
N GLY A 57 1.28 -1.47 1.21
CA GLY A 57 0.93 -1.38 -0.21
C GLY A 57 0.20 -0.10 -0.58
N ILE A 58 -0.72 0.39 0.26
CA ILE A 58 -1.41 1.67 0.03
C ILE A 58 -0.43 2.85 0.06
N SER A 59 0.52 2.85 1.00
CA SER A 59 1.55 3.90 1.06
C SER A 59 2.47 3.87 -0.17
N TYR A 60 2.86 2.66 -0.60
CA TYR A 60 3.61 2.45 -1.83
C TYR A 60 2.84 2.91 -3.08
N GLY A 61 1.55 2.57 -3.18
CA GLY A 61 0.72 2.95 -4.33
C GLY A 61 0.62 4.45 -4.53
N VAL A 62 0.52 5.24 -3.45
CA VAL A 62 0.56 6.72 -3.54
C VAL A 62 1.89 7.23 -4.08
N ARG A 63 3.00 6.56 -3.76
CA ARG A 63 4.34 6.94 -4.24
C ARG A 63 4.50 6.73 -5.75
N VAL A 64 3.95 5.65 -6.27
CA VAL A 64 4.03 5.29 -7.69
C VAL A 64 2.96 6.03 -8.52
N GLY A 65 2.07 6.79 -7.88
CA GLY A 65 1.03 7.54 -8.57
C GLY A 65 -0.15 6.67 -9.00
N ALA A 66 -0.44 5.58 -8.28
CA ALA A 66 -1.56 4.69 -8.57
C ALA A 66 -2.94 5.27 -8.18
N HIS A 67 -3.07 6.59 -8.02
CA HIS A 67 -4.32 7.26 -7.64
C HIS A 67 -5.19 7.63 -8.85
N ILE A 68 -5.39 6.62 -9.70
CA ILE A 68 -6.04 6.65 -11.03
C ILE A 68 -7.37 7.43 -11.04
N GLY A 69 -8.15 7.34 -9.96
CA GLY A 69 -9.47 7.98 -9.87
C GLY A 69 -9.44 9.51 -9.86
N VAL A 70 -8.50 10.12 -9.13
CA VAL A 70 -8.33 11.59 -9.15
C VAL A 70 -7.66 12.02 -10.45
N ASP A 71 -6.75 11.20 -10.98
CA ASP A 71 -6.00 11.52 -12.20
C ASP A 71 -6.90 11.62 -13.42
N ALA A 72 -7.88 10.71 -13.57
CA ALA A 72 -8.85 10.77 -14.66
C ALA A 72 -9.67 12.05 -14.64
N LEU A 73 -10.11 12.50 -13.46
CA LEU A 73 -10.88 13.74 -13.31
C LEU A 73 -10.02 14.98 -13.60
N VAL A 74 -8.77 14.99 -13.11
CA VAL A 74 -7.82 16.10 -13.28
C VAL A 74 -7.40 16.25 -14.75
N LYS A 75 -7.29 15.16 -15.51
CA LYS A 75 -6.94 15.16 -16.95
C LYS A 75 -7.99 15.82 -17.85
N ILE A 76 -9.26 15.85 -17.44
CA ILE A 76 -10.36 16.44 -18.23
C ILE A 76 -10.51 17.94 -17.94
N LEU A 77 -9.92 18.44 -16.86
CA LEU A 77 -10.06 19.84 -16.41
C LEU A 77 -9.00 20.76 -17.04
N PRO A 78 -9.31 22.06 -17.25
CA PRO A 78 -8.31 23.04 -17.67
C PRO A 78 -7.23 23.21 -16.59
N PRO A 79 -5.98 23.55 -16.97
CA PRO A 79 -4.78 23.40 -16.12
C PRO A 79 -4.87 24.13 -14.77
N LYS A 80 -5.54 25.29 -14.72
CA LYS A 80 -5.73 26.05 -13.48
C LYS A 80 -6.74 25.41 -12.52
N LEU A 81 -7.79 24.76 -13.03
CA LEU A 81 -8.75 24.03 -12.20
C LEU A 81 -8.16 22.68 -11.77
N ALA A 82 -7.50 21.97 -12.69
CA ALA A 82 -6.81 20.71 -12.44
C ALA A 82 -5.90 20.80 -11.21
N HIS A 83 -5.06 21.84 -11.14
CA HIS A 83 -4.17 22.08 -10.00
C HIS A 83 -4.93 22.34 -8.68
N ARG A 84 -6.00 23.14 -8.70
CA ARG A 84 -6.82 23.45 -7.50
C ARG A 84 -7.55 22.21 -6.99
N VAL A 85 -8.09 21.39 -7.89
CA VAL A 85 -8.76 20.13 -7.56
C VAL A 85 -7.76 19.12 -7.00
N GLY A 86 -6.59 18.98 -7.62
CA GLY A 86 -5.53 18.10 -7.10
C GLY A 86 -5.04 18.50 -5.71
N LEU A 87 -4.91 19.81 -5.45
CA LEU A 87 -4.55 20.32 -4.13
C LEU A 87 -5.65 20.06 -3.10
N ALA A 88 -6.91 20.29 -3.46
CA ALA A 88 -8.05 19.98 -2.59
C ALA A 88 -8.16 18.48 -2.28
N ALA A 89 -8.01 17.62 -3.29
CA ALA A 89 -8.02 16.17 -3.13
C ALA A 89 -6.88 15.69 -2.21
N THR A 90 -5.66 16.16 -2.44
CA THR A 90 -4.51 15.83 -1.59
C THR A 90 -4.73 16.28 -0.15
N LEU A 91 -5.31 17.46 0.07
CA LEU A 91 -5.63 17.95 1.41
C LEU A 91 -6.66 17.07 2.12
N LEU A 92 -7.71 16.63 1.41
CA LEU A 92 -8.70 15.70 1.94
C LEU A 92 -8.07 14.34 2.28
N CYS A 93 -7.14 13.83 1.44
CA CYS A 93 -6.39 12.61 1.73
C CYS A 93 -5.51 12.76 2.98
N ILE A 94 -4.85 13.90 3.18
CA ILE A 94 -4.08 14.18 4.41
C ILE A 94 -5.01 14.20 5.63
N LEU A 95 -6.16 14.87 5.53
CA LEU A 95 -7.12 14.95 6.62
C LEU A 95 -7.65 13.56 6.99
N TYR A 96 -8.12 12.79 5.99
CA TYR A 96 -8.62 11.44 6.20
C TYR A 96 -7.56 10.52 6.80
N SER A 97 -6.35 10.52 6.21
CA SER A 97 -5.25 9.72 6.74
C SER A 97 -4.90 10.12 8.17
N GLY A 98 -4.94 11.41 8.52
CA GLY A 98 -4.73 11.90 9.89
C GLY A 98 -5.79 11.45 10.89
N ILE A 99 -7.07 11.44 10.49
CA ILE A 99 -8.16 10.93 11.34
C ILE A 99 -7.96 9.43 11.61
N VAL A 100 -7.68 8.64 10.58
CA VAL A 100 -7.51 7.19 10.74
C VAL A 100 -6.20 6.85 11.44
N PHE A 101 -5.13 7.63 11.22
CA PHE A 101 -3.90 7.63 12.00
C PHE A 101 -4.31 7.68 13.49
N VAL A 102 -4.95 8.77 13.94
CA VAL A 102 -5.26 8.99 15.36
C VAL A 102 -6.20 7.91 15.93
N GLY A 103 -7.25 7.56 15.18
CA GLY A 103 -8.14 6.46 15.54
C GLY A 103 -7.41 5.12 15.68
N GLY A 104 -6.42 4.89 14.83
CA GLY A 104 -5.53 3.73 14.86
C GLY A 104 -4.68 3.65 16.13
N TRP A 105 -4.04 4.74 16.60
CA TRP A 105 -3.34 4.69 17.90
C TRP A 105 -4.29 4.44 19.04
N ILE A 106 -5.44 5.12 19.08
CA ILE A 106 -6.41 4.93 20.16
C ILE A 106 -6.89 3.48 20.19
N TYR A 107 -7.11 2.89 19.01
CA TYR A 107 -7.49 1.49 18.90
C TYR A 107 -6.39 0.56 19.44
N VAL A 108 -5.15 0.76 19.01
CA VAL A 108 -4.01 -0.06 19.48
C VAL A 108 -3.74 0.12 20.96
N SER A 109 -3.80 1.34 21.50
CA SER A 109 -3.58 1.60 22.92
C SER A 109 -4.62 0.87 23.78
N LYS A 110 -5.89 0.93 23.39
CA LYS A 110 -6.95 0.15 24.06
C LYS A 110 -6.68 -1.35 24.01
N MET A 111 -6.21 -1.86 22.89
CA MET A 111 -5.88 -3.29 22.77
C MET A 111 -4.66 -3.68 23.61
N TYR A 112 -3.71 -2.77 23.80
CA TYR A 112 -2.60 -2.95 24.72
C TYR A 112 -3.10 -3.01 26.17
N ASP A 113 -3.96 -2.08 26.57
CA ASP A 113 -4.51 -2.01 27.93
C ASP A 113 -5.35 -3.24 28.30
N ILE A 114 -6.13 -3.78 27.35
CA ILE A 114 -6.96 -4.96 27.61
C ILE A 114 -6.12 -6.26 27.65
N GLY A 115 -4.96 -6.29 26.97
CA GLY A 115 -4.02 -7.42 27.07
C GLY A 115 -4.49 -8.74 26.46
N ILE A 116 -5.43 -8.71 25.51
CA ILE A 116 -5.98 -9.91 24.86
C ILE A 116 -4.95 -10.53 23.91
N LEU A 117 -4.81 -11.86 23.97
CA LEU A 117 -3.99 -12.65 23.06
C LEU A 117 -4.72 -12.99 21.76
N ALA A 118 -3.97 -13.26 20.70
CA ALA A 118 -4.51 -13.78 19.45
C ALA A 118 -5.18 -15.15 19.68
N GLN A 119 -6.07 -15.54 18.74
CA GLN A 119 -6.93 -16.71 18.90
C GLN A 119 -6.12 -18.01 18.84
N ASP A 120 -5.23 -18.10 17.87
CA ASP A 120 -4.48 -19.33 17.54
C ASP A 120 -2.98 -19.17 17.79
N ILE A 121 -2.49 -17.92 17.87
CA ILE A 121 -1.10 -17.57 18.13
C ILE A 121 -1.01 -16.88 19.50
N PRO A 122 -0.12 -17.32 20.42
CA PRO A 122 0.03 -16.74 21.75
C PRO A 122 0.81 -15.41 21.73
N ILE A 123 0.42 -14.48 20.87
CA ILE A 123 0.95 -13.12 20.80
C ILE A 123 -0.13 -12.10 21.20
N PRO A 124 0.25 -11.00 21.87
CA PRO A 124 -0.69 -9.92 22.14
C PRO A 124 -1.25 -9.31 20.86
N GLN A 125 -2.57 -9.12 20.78
CA GLN A 125 -3.21 -8.66 19.54
C GLN A 125 -2.88 -7.21 19.15
N TRP A 126 -2.35 -6.40 20.08
CA TRP A 126 -1.93 -5.03 19.76
C TRP A 126 -0.74 -5.01 18.77
N ILE A 127 0.10 -6.06 18.77
CA ILE A 127 1.27 -6.18 17.88
C ILE A 127 0.86 -6.21 16.41
N PRO A 128 0.03 -7.17 15.93
CA PRO A 128 -0.39 -7.17 14.53
C PRO A 128 -1.25 -5.96 14.19
N ARG A 129 -1.97 -5.37 15.16
CA ARG A 129 -2.81 -4.19 14.93
C ARG A 129 -2.02 -2.90 14.76
N LEU A 130 -0.76 -2.84 15.18
CA LEU A 130 0.12 -1.68 14.95
C LEU A 130 0.32 -1.36 13.47
N VAL A 131 0.13 -2.35 12.59
CA VAL A 131 0.22 -2.13 11.15
C VAL A 131 -0.68 -1.00 10.66
N MET A 132 -1.85 -0.82 11.28
CA MET A 132 -2.82 0.20 10.88
C MET A 132 -2.28 1.63 11.14
N PRO A 133 -1.93 2.03 12.39
CA PRO A 133 -1.35 3.35 12.63
C PRO A 133 -0.02 3.56 11.89
N VAL A 134 0.81 2.51 11.74
CA VAL A 134 2.07 2.60 10.97
C VAL A 134 1.80 2.88 9.49
N GLY A 135 0.89 2.14 8.86
CA GLY A 135 0.53 2.32 7.46
C GLY A 135 -0.07 3.68 7.16
N PHE A 136 -1.02 4.12 7.98
CA PHE A 136 -1.60 5.46 7.85
C PHE A 136 -0.59 6.56 8.16
N GLY A 137 0.42 6.29 9.00
CA GLY A 137 1.51 7.23 9.27
C GLY A 137 2.40 7.44 8.06
N LEU A 138 2.80 6.33 7.42
CA LEU A 138 3.52 6.37 6.17
C LEU A 138 2.69 7.05 5.08
N LEU A 139 1.39 6.75 4.99
CA LEU A 139 0.47 7.36 4.03
C LEU A 139 0.37 8.89 4.22
N LEU A 140 0.25 9.35 5.46
CA LEU A 140 0.18 10.76 5.80
C LEU A 140 1.49 11.49 5.43
N LEU A 141 2.65 10.86 5.68
CA LEU A 141 3.94 11.38 5.23
C LEU A 141 4.03 11.48 3.70
N ARG A 142 3.52 10.49 2.96
CA ARG A 142 3.53 10.48 1.49
C ARG A 142 2.64 11.57 0.90
N PHE A 143 1.40 11.72 1.38
CA PHE A 143 0.54 12.81 0.92
C PHE A 143 1.09 14.19 1.31
N GLY A 144 1.75 14.31 2.47
CA GLY A 144 2.48 15.52 2.84
C GLY A 144 3.61 15.86 1.85
N GLN A 145 4.34 14.85 1.36
CA GLN A 145 5.36 15.04 0.31
C GLN A 145 4.74 15.47 -1.02
N VAL A 146 3.62 14.87 -1.42
CA VAL A 146 2.88 15.25 -2.63
C VAL A 146 2.42 16.71 -2.55
N MET A 147 1.77 17.09 -1.45
CA MET A 147 1.32 18.46 -1.20
C MET A 147 2.49 19.46 -1.26
N TYR A 148 3.60 19.13 -0.61
CA TYR A 148 4.80 19.97 -0.62
C TYR A 148 5.38 20.17 -2.03
N ASN A 149 5.40 19.11 -2.84
CA ASN A 149 5.87 19.18 -4.21
C ASN A 149 4.94 20.04 -5.09
N MET A 150 3.63 19.88 -4.95
CA MET A 150 2.62 20.69 -5.65
C MET A 150 2.75 22.18 -5.32
N LEU A 151 2.96 22.53 -4.05
CA LEU A 151 3.14 23.93 -3.61
C LEU A 151 4.42 24.57 -4.15
N ARG A 152 5.46 23.79 -4.45
CA ARG A 152 6.71 24.29 -5.02
C ARG A 152 6.68 24.47 -6.53
N GLY A 153 5.54 24.21 -7.19
CA GLY A 153 5.42 24.30 -8.65
C GLY A 153 6.32 23.32 -9.40
N LYS A 154 6.82 22.29 -8.72
CA LYS A 154 7.40 21.13 -9.40
C LYS A 154 6.20 20.33 -9.86
N ASP A 155 5.97 20.32 -11.16
CA ASP A 155 4.85 19.62 -11.79
C ASP A 155 4.63 18.30 -11.08
N ALA A 156 3.38 18.14 -10.63
CA ALA A 156 2.92 16.95 -9.96
C ALA A 156 3.03 15.81 -10.99
N ALA A 157 4.16 15.12 -10.97
CA ALA A 157 4.29 13.74 -11.43
C ALA A 157 3.43 12.86 -10.52
N LEU A 158 2.12 13.11 -10.62
CA LEU A 158 1.00 12.31 -10.18
C LEU A 158 0.24 11.83 -11.42
N LEU A 159 0.78 12.07 -12.63
CA LEU A 159 0.27 11.47 -13.85
C LEU A 159 0.99 10.14 -14.01
N GLY A 160 0.20 9.07 -13.96
CA GLY A 160 0.68 7.71 -14.14
C GLY A 160 1.45 7.53 -15.45
N ASP A 161 2.78 7.53 -15.32
CA ASP A 161 3.71 6.99 -16.31
C ASP A 161 3.47 5.48 -16.49
N GLU A 162 2.94 4.77 -15.49
CA GLU A 162 2.70 3.31 -15.58
C GLU A 162 1.65 2.89 -16.62
N VAL A 163 0.59 3.67 -16.83
CA VAL A 163 -0.41 3.33 -17.86
C VAL A 163 0.16 3.64 -19.24
N GLU A 164 0.94 4.70 -19.37
CA GLU A 164 1.63 5.05 -20.62
C GLU A 164 2.74 4.04 -20.94
N ASP A 165 3.49 3.57 -19.94
CA ASP A 165 4.53 2.55 -20.08
C ASP A 165 3.94 1.16 -20.35
N ALA A 166 2.83 0.79 -19.69
CA ALA A 166 2.13 -0.47 -19.98
C ALA A 166 1.46 -0.45 -21.37
N LEU A 167 0.95 0.69 -21.81
CA LEU A 167 0.43 0.88 -23.17
C LEU A 167 1.55 0.88 -24.21
N LYS A 168 2.72 1.48 -23.91
CA LYS A 168 3.92 1.37 -24.75
C LYS A 168 4.35 -0.07 -24.94
N TYR A 169 4.37 -0.85 -23.86
CA TYR A 169 4.74 -2.25 -23.93
C TYR A 169 3.75 -3.08 -24.76
N ARG A 170 2.43 -2.79 -24.69
CA ARG A 170 1.45 -3.41 -25.59
C ARG A 170 1.58 -2.94 -27.04
N SER A 171 1.84 -1.64 -27.27
CA SER A 171 2.00 -1.13 -28.63
C SER A 171 3.26 -1.63 -29.32
N ASP A 172 4.33 -1.93 -28.57
CA ASP A 172 5.55 -2.56 -29.09
C ASP A 172 5.35 -4.05 -29.40
N GLU A 173 4.42 -4.73 -28.71
CA GLU A 173 4.07 -6.13 -28.93
C GLU A 173 3.12 -6.34 -30.13
N ASP A 174 2.33 -5.31 -30.48
CA ASP A 174 1.36 -5.32 -31.59
C ASP A 174 1.96 -4.90 -32.96
N LEU A 175 3.27 -4.62 -33.05
CA LEU A 175 3.92 -4.43 -34.35
C LEU A 175 4.05 -5.80 -35.04
N PRO A 176 3.49 -5.99 -36.26
CA PRO A 176 3.77 -7.18 -37.05
C PRO A 176 5.28 -7.29 -37.17
N THR A 177 5.81 -8.48 -36.89
CA THR A 177 7.17 -8.85 -37.27
C THR A 177 7.24 -8.85 -38.79
N GLU A 178 7.35 -7.67 -39.40
CA GLU A 178 7.77 -7.53 -40.78
C GLU A 178 9.22 -7.99 -40.86
N GLN A 179 9.35 -9.24 -41.29
CA GLN A 179 10.33 -9.71 -42.25
C GLN A 179 11.66 -8.95 -42.29
N LYS A 180 12.70 -9.61 -41.77
CA LYS A 180 13.98 -9.78 -42.47
C LYS A 180 14.75 -10.97 -41.92
#